data_AF-A0A399GM97-F1
#
_entry.id   AF-A0A399GM97-F1
#
_cell.length_a   1.000
_cell.length_b   1.000
_cell.length_c   1.000
_cell.angle_alpha   90.00
_cell.angle_beta   90.00
_cell.angle_gamma   90.00
#
_symmetry.space_group_name_H-M   'P 1'
#
loop_
_entity.id
_entity.type
_entity.pdbx_description
1 polymer ?
#
loop_
_entity_poly.entity_id
_entity_poly.type
_entity_poly.pdbx_seq_one_letter_code
_entity_poly.pdbx_strand_id
1 'polypeptide(L)' 'MAQRTLPHDLVRTQQEWDRTYRALAQRPGRRAVLRRRLLRLSTRLYFHPALARPGARVELERLAREPDEA' A
#
# COMPACT_ATOMS: atom_id res chain seq x y z
N MET A 1 -6.54 3.45 -26.21
CA MET A 1 -5.89 2.71 -25.12
C MET A 1 -5.99 3.54 -23.85
N ALA A 2 -7.02 3.32 -23.02
CA ALA A 2 -7.18 4.09 -21.79
C ALA A 2 -6.09 3.67 -20.80
N GLN A 3 -5.11 4.56 -20.54
CA GLN A 3 -4.19 4.39 -19.42
C GLN A 3 -5.03 4.40 -18.15
N ARG A 4 -5.31 3.21 -17.60
CA ARG A 4 -5.99 3.08 -16.31
C ARG A 4 -5.00 3.49 -15.22
N THR A 5 -5.03 4.77 -14.88
CA THR A 5 -4.39 5.32 -13.68
C THR A 5 -4.80 4.49 -12.47
N LEU A 6 -3.86 4.23 -11.58
CA LEU A 6 -4.16 3.54 -10.34
C LEU A 6 -5.11 4.38 -9.46
N PRO A 7 -6.13 3.77 -8.84
CA PRO A 7 -7.02 4.50 -7.94
C PRO A 7 -6.26 5.14 -6.76
N HIS A 8 -6.60 6.37 -6.41
CA HIS A 8 -5.93 7.10 -5.32
C HIS A 8 -6.05 6.40 -3.95
N ASP A 9 -7.17 5.73 -3.69
CA ASP A 9 -7.38 4.92 -2.48
C ASP A 9 -6.40 3.73 -2.41
N LEU A 10 -6.03 3.17 -3.56
CA LEU A 10 -5.01 2.13 -3.64
C LEU A 10 -3.61 2.68 -3.33
N VAL A 11 -3.27 3.86 -3.86
CA VAL A 11 -2.01 4.56 -3.54
C VAL A 11 -1.93 4.87 -2.03
N ARG A 12 -3.00 5.38 -1.45
CA ARG A 12 -3.11 5.62 0.00
C ARG A 12 -2.97 4.34 0.81
N THR A 13 -3.57 3.24 0.34
CA THR A 13 -3.45 1.93 0.98
C THR A 13 -2.00 1.44 1.00
N GLN A 14 -1.24 1.64 -0.09
CA GLN A 14 0.19 1.31 -0.13
C GLN A 14 1.01 2.17 0.82
N GLN A 15 0.78 3.49 0.86
CA GLN A 15 1.46 4.39 1.79
C GLN A 15 1.20 4.00 3.25
N GLU A 16 -0.04 3.65 3.59
CA GLU A 16 -0.39 3.15 4.93
C GLU A 16 0.27 1.81 5.26
N TRP A 17 0.42 0.93 4.25
CA TRP A 17 1.10 -0.34 4.39
C TRP A 17 2.57 -0.12 4.73
N ASP A 18 3.26 0.76 3.98
CA ASP A 18 4.67 1.10 4.21
C ASP A 18 4.89 1.72 5.59
N ARG A 19 4.02 2.67 6.00
CA ARG A 19 4.06 3.29 7.33
C ARG A 19 3.85 2.25 8.44
N THR A 20 2.90 1.34 8.26
CA THR A 20 2.59 0.27 9.24
C THR A 20 3.74 -0.72 9.34
N TYR A 21 4.35 -1.10 8.22
CA TYR A 21 5.50 -1.99 8.18
C TYR A 21 6.71 -1.37 8.89
N ARG A 22 7.04 -0.10 8.60
CA ARG A 22 8.12 0.63 9.29
C ARG A 22 7.85 0.73 10.80
N ALA A 23 6.63 1.07 11.21
CA ALA A 23 6.26 1.12 12.62
C ALA A 23 6.40 -0.24 13.33
N LEU A 24 6.07 -1.33 12.63
CA LEU A 24 6.24 -2.69 13.14
C LEU A 24 7.72 -3.09 13.27
N ALA A 25 8.56 -2.66 12.33
CA ALA A 25 10.00 -2.89 12.37
C ALA A 25 10.69 -2.13 13.52
N GLN A 26 10.19 -0.94 13.90
CA GLN A 26 10.81 -0.07 14.90
C GLN A 26 10.39 -0.33 16.36
N ARG A 27 9.24 -0.98 16.64
CA ARG A 27 8.71 -1.11 18.01
C ARG A 27 8.24 -2.52 18.37
N PRO A 28 8.86 -3.19 19.36
CA PRO A 28 8.40 -4.51 19.82
C PRO A 28 7.11 -4.47 20.66
N GLY A 29 6.77 -3.34 21.30
CA GLY A 29 5.68 -3.25 22.30
C GLY A 29 4.24 -3.10 21.80
N ARG A 30 3.98 -2.93 20.48
CA ARG A 30 2.61 -2.79 19.91
C ARG A 30 2.37 -3.71 18.69
N ARG A 31 2.97 -4.91 18.70
CA ARG A 31 2.97 -5.84 17.57
C ARG A 31 1.58 -6.31 17.13
N ALA A 32 0.64 -6.57 18.05
CA ALA A 32 -0.64 -7.17 17.70
C ALA A 32 -1.53 -6.25 16.85
N VAL A 33 -1.65 -4.97 17.23
CA VAL A 33 -2.45 -3.98 16.48
C VAL A 33 -1.82 -3.70 15.12
N LEU A 34 -0.50 -3.50 15.07
CA LEU A 34 0.22 -3.25 13.81
C LEU A 34 0.19 -4.45 12.87
N ARG A 35 0.34 -5.68 13.39
CA ARG A 35 0.19 -6.90 12.59
C ARG A 35 -1.22 -7.05 12.02
N ARG A 36 -2.26 -6.81 12.83
CA ARG A 36 -3.65 -6.85 12.35
C ARG A 36 -3.90 -5.81 11.25
N ARG A 37 -3.39 -4.59 11.43
CA ARG A 37 -3.48 -3.54 10.41
C ARG A 37 -2.73 -3.94 9.13
N LEU A 38 -1.50 -4.43 9.26
CA LEU A 38 -0.69 -4.89 8.13
C LEU A 38 -1.39 -6.00 7.34
N LEU A 39 -1.96 -7.00 8.01
CA LEU A 39 -2.72 -8.07 7.36
C LEU A 39 -3.91 -7.53 6.56
N ARG A 40 -4.71 -6.62 7.14
CA ARG A 40 -5.85 -6.01 6.44
C ARG A 40 -5.41 -5.24 5.20
N LEU A 41 -4.32 -4.47 5.29
CA LEU A 41 -3.77 -3.73 4.17
C LEU A 41 -3.20 -4.68 3.09
N SER A 42 -2.47 -5.72 3.50
CA SER A 42 -1.97 -6.75 2.58
C SER A 42 -3.11 -7.45 1.84
N THR A 43 -4.21 -7.79 2.51
CA THR A 43 -5.39 -8.38 1.86
C THR A 43 -6.00 -7.44 0.82
N ARG A 44 -6.17 -6.15 1.16
CA ARG A 44 -6.69 -5.14 0.22
C ARG A 44 -5.80 -5.01 -1.01
N LEU A 45 -4.48 -4.96 -0.84
CA LEU A 45 -3.53 -4.90 -1.95
C LEU A 45 -3.50 -6.21 -2.76
N TYR A 46 -3.56 -7.37 -2.11
CA TYR A 46 -3.46 -8.64 -2.80
C TYR A 46 -4.64 -8.90 -3.75
N PHE A 47 -5.87 -8.59 -3.31
CA PHE A 47 -7.09 -8.84 -4.07
C PHE A 47 -7.53 -7.65 -4.94
N HIS A 48 -6.74 -6.58 -5.06
CA HIS A 48 -7.18 -5.40 -5.78
C HIS A 48 -7.18 -5.62 -7.31
N PRO A 49 -8.30 -5.44 -8.01
CA PRO A 49 -8.39 -5.72 -9.45
C PRO A 49 -7.48 -4.82 -10.30
N ALA A 50 -7.21 -3.59 -9.85
CA ALA A 50 -6.28 -2.70 -10.55
C ALA A 50 -4.82 -3.21 -10.55
N LEU A 51 -4.47 -4.16 -9.66
CA LEU A 51 -3.14 -4.78 -9.60
C LEU A 51 -3.02 -6.07 -10.40
N ALA A 52 -4.11 -6.54 -11.05
CA ALA A 52 -4.08 -7.73 -11.89
C ALA A 52 -3.31 -7.53 -13.21
N ARG A 53 -3.08 -6.27 -13.63
CA ARG A 53 -2.32 -5.97 -14.84
C ARG A 53 -0.81 -6.01 -14.58
N PRO A 54 0.00 -6.44 -15.57
CA PRO A 54 1.46 -6.33 -15.49
C PRO A 54 1.92 -4.90 -15.18
N GLY A 55 2.96 -4.76 -14.36
CA GLY A 55 3.55 -3.47 -14.00
C GLY A 55 2.78 -2.62 -12.99
N ALA A 56 1.52 -2.93 -12.68
CA ALA A 56 0.72 -2.14 -11.73
C ALA A 56 1.30 -2.11 -10.31
N ARG A 57 1.97 -3.17 -9.86
CA ARG A 57 2.65 -3.18 -8.56
C ARG A 57 3.82 -2.20 -8.51
N VAL A 58 4.64 -2.16 -9.56
CA VAL A 58 5.79 -1.24 -9.65
C VAL A 58 5.30 0.21 -9.75
N GLU A 59 4.26 0.45 -10.55
CA GLU A 59 3.62 1.76 -10.66
C GLU A 59 3.03 2.23 -9.32
N LEU A 60 2.37 1.33 -8.59
CA LEU A 60 1.83 1.61 -7.26
C LEU A 60 2.94 1.98 -6.27
N GLU A 61 4.03 1.21 -6.25
CA GLU A 61 5.17 1.50 -5.38
C GLU A 61 5.82 2.84 -5.71
N ARG A 62 5.90 3.22 -7.00
CA ARG A 62 6.40 4.53 -7.41
C ARG A 62 5.50 5.65 -6.90
N LEU A 63 4.20 5.57 -7.18
CA LEU A 63 3.22 6.58 -6.77
C LEU A 63 3.11 6.70 -5.24
N ALA A 64 3.28 5.60 -4.50
CA ALA A 64 3.24 5.64 -3.05
C ALA A 64 4.49 6.27 -2.42
N ARG A 65 5.62 6.29 -3.13
CA ARG A 65 6.87 6.95 -2.70
C ARG A 65 6.89 8.44 -3.02
N GLU A 66 6.16 8.84 -4.05
CA GLU A 66 5.93 10.25 -4.33
C GLU A 66 5.14 10.83 -3.14
N PRO A 67 5.70 11.81 -2.40
CA PRO A 67 4.93 12.50 -1.39
C PRO A 67 3.72 13.14 -2.08
N ASP A 68 2.54 13.07 -1.45
CA ASP A 68 1.42 13.95 -1.81
C ASP A 68 1.98 15.39 -1.73
N GLU A 69 2.36 15.97 -2.87
CA GLU A 69 2.55 17.41 -2.98
C GLU A 69 1.15 18.02 -2.83
N ALA A 70 0.85 18.43 -1.60
CA ALA A 70 -0.27 19.29 -1.25
C ALA A 70 0.13 20.76 -1.42
#